data_AF-A0AAE0AZW7-F1
#
_entry.id   AF-A0AAE0AZW7-F1
#
_cell.length_a   1.000
_cell.length_b   1.000
_cell.length_c   1.000
_cell.angle_alpha   90.00
_cell.angle_beta   90.00
_cell.angle_gamma   90.00
#
_symmetry.space_group_name_H-M   'P 1'
#
loop_
_entity.id
_entity.type
_entity.pdbx_description
1 polymer ?
#
loop_
_entity_poly.entity_id
_entity_poly.type
_entity_poly.pdbx_seq_one_letter_code
_entity_poly.pdbx_strand_id
1 'polypeptide(L)'
;MEQLSTTTLLPDAFQGARGDISMQFQLLWDQIKAPLIVPLLRVAVFVCLIMSLMLFVERVYMGIIIVLVKLFGRKPEKRYKWEPIKDDVELGNSSYPMVLVQIPMYNEREVYQLSIGAACGLSWPSDRIIIQVLDDSTDPTIKDMVELECQRWASKGINIKYEIRDNRNGYKAGL
;
A
#
# COMPACT_ATOMS: atom_id res chain seq x y z
N MET A 1 -44.47 29.34 65.89
CA MET A 1 -43.32 30.23 65.62
C MET A 1 -42.21 29.75 66.53
N GLU A 2 -40.97 29.47 66.16
CA GLU A 2 -40.10 29.45 64.97
C GLU A 2 -38.82 28.83 65.59
N GLN A 3 -38.20 27.75 65.13
CA GLN A 3 -37.47 27.43 63.90
C GLN A 3 -36.05 27.03 64.33
N LEU A 4 -35.69 25.80 63.96
CA LEU A 4 -34.36 25.24 63.65
C LEU A 4 -33.09 25.96 64.18
N SER A 5 -32.31 25.26 65.00
CA SER A 5 -30.87 25.54 65.22
C SER A 5 -30.05 24.25 65.40
N THR A 6 -30.30 23.25 64.55
CA THR A 6 -29.51 21.99 64.54
C THR A 6 -28.63 21.86 63.29
N THR A 7 -28.57 22.89 62.43
CA THR A 7 -27.97 22.77 61.09
C THR A 7 -26.49 23.19 61.00
N THR A 8 -25.85 23.67 62.07
CA THR A 8 -24.51 24.29 61.99
C THR A 8 -23.33 23.44 62.51
N LEU A 9 -23.55 22.26 63.10
CA LEU A 9 -22.45 21.44 63.68
C LEU A 9 -21.97 20.26 62.82
N LEU A 10 -22.61 20.00 61.68
CA LEU A 10 -22.22 18.92 60.75
C LEU A 10 -21.26 19.29 59.59
N PRO A 11 -21.05 20.56 59.17
CA PRO A 11 -20.22 20.83 57.99
C PRO A 11 -18.70 20.66 58.23
N ASP A 12 -18.19 20.98 59.42
CA ASP A 12 -16.75 21.01 59.68
C ASP A 12 -16.14 19.62 59.90
N ALA A 13 -16.87 18.70 60.56
CA ALA A 13 -16.42 17.31 60.76
C ALA A 13 -16.37 16.52 59.44
N PHE A 14 -17.32 16.79 58.53
CA PHE A 14 -17.33 16.19 57.19
C PHE A 14 -16.24 16.78 56.28
N GLN A 15 -15.90 18.06 56.43
CA GLN A 15 -14.78 18.69 55.71
C GLN A 15 -13.43 18.16 56.19
N GLY A 16 -13.24 17.99 57.50
CA GLY A 16 -12.03 17.37 58.07
C GLY A 16 -11.82 15.93 57.61
N ALA A 17 -12.86 15.10 57.67
CA ALA A 17 -12.80 13.70 57.20
C ALA A 17 -12.58 13.59 55.68
N ARG A 18 -13.21 14.48 54.89
CA ARG A 18 -13.01 14.53 53.43
C ARG A 18 -11.59 15.02 53.08
N GLY A 19 -11.03 15.95 53.87
CA GLY A 19 -9.65 16.40 53.79
C GLY A 19 -8.65 15.26 54.06
N ASP A 20 -8.84 14.52 55.14
CA ASP A 20 -7.99 13.37 55.50
C ASP A 20 -8.03 12.25 54.46
N ILE A 21 -9.21 11.90 53.94
CA ILE A 21 -9.34 10.90 52.86
C ILE A 21 -8.65 11.38 51.59
N SER A 22 -8.80 12.67 51.23
CA SER A 22 -8.15 13.24 50.04
C SER A 22 -6.62 13.25 50.17
N MET A 23 -6.11 13.51 51.37
CA MET A 23 -4.68 13.54 51.67
C MET A 23 -4.09 12.13 51.71
N GLN A 24 -4.81 11.14 52.26
CA GLN A 24 -4.46 9.72 52.18
C GLN A 24 -4.46 9.21 50.73
N PHE A 25 -5.44 9.60 49.92
CA PHE A 25 -5.48 9.27 48.50
C PHE A 25 -4.31 9.89 47.74
N GLN A 26 -3.95 11.15 48.02
CA GLN A 26 -2.78 11.80 47.40
C GLN A 26 -1.47 11.09 47.77
N LEU A 27 -1.30 10.68 49.03
CA LEU A 27 -0.10 9.96 49.47
C LEU A 27 0.01 8.57 48.82
N LEU A 28 -1.08 7.80 48.78
CA LEU A 28 -1.12 6.51 48.06
C LEU A 28 -0.87 6.68 46.56
N TRP A 29 -1.42 7.74 45.98
CA TRP A 29 -1.24 8.08 44.57
C TRP A 29 0.21 8.44 44.25
N ASP A 30 0.88 9.24 45.08
CA ASP A 30 2.30 9.57 44.90
C ASP A 30 3.21 8.35 45.14
N GLN A 31 2.84 7.50 46.10
CA GLN A 31 3.56 6.27 46.43
C GLN A 31 3.46 5.19 45.34
N ILE A 32 2.37 5.17 44.55
CA ILE A 32 2.21 4.28 43.38
C ILE A 32 2.77 4.92 42.11
N LYS A 33 2.57 6.23 41.92
CA LYS A 33 3.04 6.96 40.73
C LYS A 33 4.55 6.97 40.60
N ALA A 34 5.25 7.29 41.69
CA ALA A 34 6.69 7.49 41.66
C ALA A 34 7.48 6.22 41.29
N PRO A 35 7.18 5.02 41.83
CA PRO A 35 7.95 3.81 41.51
C PRO A 35 7.43 3.02 40.30
N LEU A 36 6.17 3.20 39.87
CA LEU A 36 5.58 2.39 38.80
C LEU A 36 5.29 3.20 37.53
N ILE A 37 4.51 4.28 37.67
CA ILE A 37 4.01 5.05 36.51
C ILE A 37 5.13 5.88 35.88
N VAL A 38 5.96 6.55 36.70
CA VAL A 38 7.06 7.38 36.21
C VAL A 38 8.12 6.58 35.41
N PRO A 39 8.65 5.44 35.89
CA PRO A 39 9.62 4.68 35.09
C PRO A 39 8.99 4.05 33.84
N LEU A 40 7.75 3.57 33.93
CA LEU A 40 7.03 3.02 32.77
C LEU A 40 6.81 4.09 31.69
N LEU A 41 6.38 5.30 32.08
CA LEU A 41 6.20 6.41 31.16
C LEU A 41 7.53 6.89 30.58
N ARG A 42 8.61 6.92 31.38
CA ARG A 42 9.96 7.21 30.87
C ARG A 42 10.38 6.19 29.82
N VAL A 43 10.21 4.89 30.07
CA VAL A 43 10.52 3.83 29.09
C VAL A 43 9.69 4.03 27.82
N ALA A 44 8.39 4.28 27.94
CA ALA A 44 7.53 4.55 26.78
C ALA A 44 8.01 5.76 25.97
N VAL A 45 8.38 6.86 26.63
CA VAL A 45 8.94 8.05 25.98
C VAL A 45 10.26 7.70 25.27
N PHE A 46 11.16 6.94 25.91
CA PHE A 46 12.39 6.50 25.27
C PHE A 46 12.13 5.63 24.04
N VAL A 47 11.19 4.69 24.10
CA VAL A 47 10.78 3.88 22.95
C VAL A 47 10.25 4.77 21.82
N CYS A 48 9.36 5.71 22.12
CA CYS A 48 8.84 6.66 21.14
C CYS A 48 9.94 7.52 20.50
N LEU A 49 10.91 7.98 21.29
CA LEU A 49 12.05 8.76 20.79
C LEU A 49 12.94 7.91 19.87
N ILE A 50 13.22 6.65 20.24
CA ILE A 50 14.00 5.72 19.42
C ILE A 50 13.29 5.46 18.09
N MET A 51 11.98 5.18 18.12
CA MET A 51 11.19 4.96 16.90
C MET A 51 11.14 6.19 16.01
N SER A 52 10.93 7.37 16.60
CA SER A 52 10.93 8.64 15.85
C SER A 52 12.29 8.92 15.20
N LEU A 53 13.38 8.66 15.92
CA LEU A 53 14.75 8.81 15.39
C LEU A 53 15.02 7.84 14.24
N MET A 54 14.63 6.57 14.39
CA MET A 54 14.79 5.56 13.34
C MET A 54 14.06 5.97 12.05
N LEU A 55 12.79 6.37 12.15
CA LEU A 55 12.01 6.85 11.00
C LEU A 55 12.62 8.11 10.37
N PHE A 56 13.15 9.03 11.19
CA PHE A 56 13.83 10.21 10.69
C PHE A 56 15.10 9.84 9.90
N VAL A 57 15.91 8.92 10.42
CA VAL A 57 17.11 8.41 9.74
C VAL A 57 16.76 7.75 8.41
N GLU A 58 15.71 6.93 8.35
CA GLU A 58 15.24 6.34 7.09
C GLU A 58 14.83 7.41 6.06
N ARG A 59 14.10 8.44 6.50
CA ARG A 59 13.68 9.54 5.62
C ARG A 59 14.86 10.36 5.12
N VAL A 60 15.83 10.66 5.98
CA VAL A 60 17.06 11.35 5.61
C VAL A 60 17.90 10.51 4.65
N TYR A 61 18.05 9.21 4.92
CA TYR A 61 18.75 8.28 4.03
C TYR A 61 18.11 8.26 2.64
N MET A 62 16.79 8.08 2.55
CA MET A 62 16.07 8.12 1.27
C MET A 62 16.22 9.47 0.57
N GLY A 63 16.17 10.58 1.32
CA GLY A 63 16.43 11.92 0.79
C GLY A 63 17.83 12.08 0.22
N ILE A 64 18.87 11.61 0.93
CA ILE A 64 20.26 11.62 0.47
C ILE A 64 20.40 10.79 -0.80
N ILE A 65 19.84 9.57 -0.85
CA ILE A 65 19.88 8.72 -2.05
C ILE A 65 19.22 9.43 -3.24
N ILE A 66 18.06 10.06 -3.05
CA ILE A 66 17.38 10.81 -4.12
C ILE A 66 18.23 11.99 -4.60
N VAL A 67 18.85 12.74 -3.68
CA VAL A 67 19.72 13.88 -4.01
C VAL A 67 20.98 13.41 -4.74
N LEU A 68 21.62 12.33 -4.27
CA LEU A 68 22.77 11.73 -4.94
C LEU A 68 22.39 11.24 -6.34
N VAL A 69 21.28 10.50 -6.50
CA VAL A 69 20.81 10.03 -7.82
C VAL A 69 20.52 11.21 -8.75
N LYS A 70 19.92 12.29 -8.25
CA LYS A 70 19.68 13.53 -9.03
C LYS A 70 20.97 14.26 -9.40
N LEU A 71 21.91 14.41 -8.46
CA LEU A 71 23.18 15.11 -8.68
C LEU A 71 24.12 14.35 -9.62
N PHE A 72 24.21 13.03 -9.45
CA PHE A 72 25.00 12.15 -10.33
C PHE A 72 24.36 11.93 -11.71
N GLY A 73 23.23 12.61 -12.00
CA GLY A 73 22.64 12.65 -13.33
C GLY A 73 22.22 11.28 -13.87
N ARG A 74 22.23 10.23 -13.03
CA ARG A 74 21.65 8.93 -13.34
C ARG A 74 20.15 9.10 -13.27
N LYS A 75 19.61 9.74 -14.32
CA LYS A 75 18.27 9.36 -14.79
C LYS A 75 18.28 7.83 -14.79
N PRO A 76 17.21 7.15 -14.34
CA PRO A 76 16.97 5.82 -14.86
C PRO A 76 16.81 6.02 -16.37
N GLU A 77 17.93 6.07 -17.10
CA GLU A 77 17.98 5.93 -18.53
C GLU A 77 17.14 4.70 -18.77
N LYS A 78 16.10 4.88 -19.57
CA LYS A 78 15.24 3.83 -20.10
C LYS A 78 16.12 2.60 -20.33
N ARG A 79 16.12 1.66 -19.39
CA ARG A 79 17.00 0.47 -19.43
C ARG A 79 16.43 -0.57 -20.39
N TYR A 80 15.87 -0.07 -21.48
CA TYR A 80 15.60 -0.76 -22.71
C TYR A 80 16.34 0.05 -23.75
N LYS A 81 17.54 -0.43 -24.11
CA LYS A 81 18.09 -0.11 -25.43
C LYS A 81 17.07 -0.65 -26.43
N TRP A 82 16.16 0.19 -26.88
CA TRP A 82 15.36 -0.08 -28.07
C TRP A 82 16.30 0.12 -29.25
N GLU A 83 17.03 -0.94 -29.60
CA GLU A 83 17.50 -1.07 -30.97
C GLU A 83 16.26 -1.45 -31.78
N PRO A 84 15.92 -0.74 -32.87
CA PRO A 84 14.92 -1.25 -33.79
C PRO A 84 15.36 -2.66 -34.19
N ILE A 85 14.45 -3.63 -34.12
CA ILE A 85 14.70 -4.97 -34.65
C ILE A 85 15.27 -4.77 -36.05
N LYS A 86 16.53 -5.15 -36.26
CA LYS A 86 17.13 -5.09 -37.59
C LYS A 86 16.32 -6.03 -38.46
N ASP A 87 15.97 -5.55 -39.66
CA ASP A 87 15.15 -6.30 -40.61
C ASP A 87 15.70 -7.72 -40.75
N ASP A 88 14.88 -8.68 -40.33
CA ASP A 88 15.21 -10.10 -40.40
C ASP A 88 15.26 -10.52 -41.87
N VAL A 89 16.33 -11.22 -42.25
CA VAL A 89 16.65 -11.53 -43.66
C VAL A 89 15.70 -12.60 -44.23
N GLU A 90 14.91 -13.28 -43.38
CA GLU A 90 13.92 -14.29 -43.78
C GLU A 90 12.54 -13.69 -44.10
N LEU A 91 12.57 -12.69 -44.98
CA LEU A 91 11.43 -11.90 -45.43
C LEU A 91 10.36 -12.75 -46.13
N GLY A 92 9.22 -12.94 -45.47
CA GLY A 92 7.97 -13.39 -46.08
C GLY A 92 6.86 -12.35 -45.90
N ASN A 93 6.82 -11.34 -46.79
CA ASN A 93 5.79 -10.30 -46.91
C ASN A 93 5.45 -9.45 -45.64
N SER A 94 6.05 -8.25 -45.64
CA SER A 94 5.75 -7.03 -44.85
C SER A 94 6.45 -6.93 -43.49
N SER A 95 6.99 -5.74 -43.22
CA SER A 95 7.93 -5.35 -42.16
C SER A 95 7.54 -5.60 -40.69
N TYR A 96 6.48 -6.37 -40.41
CA TYR A 96 5.99 -6.68 -39.07
C TYR A 96 5.65 -8.17 -38.96
N PRO A 97 6.34 -8.97 -38.11
CA PRO A 97 5.93 -10.34 -37.82
C PRO A 97 4.58 -10.39 -37.07
N MET A 98 3.94 -11.56 -37.07
CA MET A 98 2.81 -11.82 -36.17
C MET A 98 3.34 -11.92 -34.73
N VAL A 99 2.79 -11.13 -33.81
CA VAL A 99 3.23 -11.09 -32.41
C VAL A 99 2.08 -11.42 -31.47
N LEU A 100 2.33 -12.30 -30.50
CA LEU A 100 1.46 -12.57 -29.37
C LEU A 100 2.01 -11.86 -28.13
N VAL A 101 1.23 -10.96 -27.54
CA VAL A 101 1.55 -10.29 -26.28
C VAL A 101 0.73 -10.95 -25.17
N GLN A 102 1.42 -11.68 -24.29
CA GLN A 102 0.78 -12.34 -23.15
C GLN A 102 0.90 -11.49 -21.88
N ILE A 103 -0.21 -11.27 -21.21
CA ILE A 103 -0.33 -10.50 -19.96
C ILE A 103 -0.81 -11.46 -18.87
N PRO A 104 0.12 -12.10 -18.12
CA PRO A 104 -0.25 -12.92 -16.97
C PRO A 104 -0.68 -12.03 -15.81
N MET A 105 -1.89 -12.26 -15.31
CA MET A 105 -2.51 -11.52 -14.22
C MET A 105 -3.00 -12.47 -13.12
N TYR A 106 -3.05 -11.92 -11.92
CA TYR A 106 -3.61 -12.48 -10.71
C TYR A 106 -4.43 -11.35 -10.06
N ASN A 107 -4.39 -11.19 -8.74
CA ASN A 107 -5.22 -10.22 -8.02
C ASN A 107 -4.75 -8.75 -8.13
N GLU A 108 -4.29 -8.28 -9.30
CA GLU A 108 -3.78 -6.92 -9.52
C GLU A 108 -4.89 -5.89 -9.87
N ARG A 109 -5.69 -5.51 -8.87
CA ARG A 109 -6.82 -4.58 -9.04
C ARG A 109 -6.43 -3.16 -9.46
N GLU A 110 -5.30 -2.64 -9.00
CA GLU A 110 -4.94 -1.24 -9.26
C GLU A 110 -4.27 -1.03 -10.62
N VAL A 111 -3.75 -2.10 -11.24
CA VAL A 111 -2.92 -1.99 -12.44
C VAL A 111 -3.45 -2.75 -13.66
N TYR A 112 -4.56 -3.51 -13.54
CA TYR A 112 -5.11 -4.25 -14.69
C TYR A 112 -5.44 -3.33 -15.87
N GLN A 113 -6.11 -2.20 -15.63
CA GLN A 113 -6.50 -1.25 -16.68
C GLN A 113 -5.28 -0.66 -17.39
N LEU A 114 -4.27 -0.28 -16.61
CA LEU A 114 -3.03 0.29 -17.15
C LEU A 114 -2.25 -0.74 -17.97
N SER A 115 -2.21 -1.99 -17.51
CA SER A 115 -1.47 -3.07 -18.15
C SER A 115 -2.12 -3.48 -19.48
N ILE A 116 -3.44 -3.74 -19.46
CA ILE A 116 -4.21 -4.07 -20.66
C ILE A 116 -4.20 -2.88 -21.63
N GLY A 117 -4.44 -1.66 -21.12
CA GLY A 117 -4.43 -0.45 -21.94
C GLY A 117 -3.08 -0.19 -22.61
N ALA A 118 -1.98 -0.42 -21.90
CA ALA A 118 -0.63 -0.28 -22.46
C ALA A 118 -0.35 -1.31 -23.56
N ALA A 119 -0.77 -2.57 -23.38
CA ALA A 119 -0.62 -3.60 -24.40
C ALA A 119 -1.49 -3.32 -25.63
N CYS A 120 -2.74 -2.90 -25.43
CA CYS A 120 -3.65 -2.50 -26.51
C CYS A 120 -3.20 -1.22 -27.24
N GLY A 121 -2.37 -0.39 -26.59
CA GLY A 121 -1.81 0.84 -27.14
C GLY A 121 -0.44 0.67 -27.80
N LEU A 122 0.06 -0.57 -27.96
CA LEU A 122 1.31 -0.82 -28.67
C LEU A 122 1.18 -0.39 -30.14
N SER A 123 2.21 0.29 -30.65
CA SER A 123 2.30 0.67 -32.06
C SER A 123 2.68 -0.55 -32.90
N TRP A 124 1.69 -1.35 -33.26
CA TRP A 124 1.80 -2.52 -34.13
C TRP A 124 0.56 -2.62 -35.03
N PRO A 125 0.67 -3.17 -36.26
CA PRO A 125 -0.51 -3.41 -37.08
C PRO A 125 -1.53 -4.31 -36.35
N SER A 126 -2.79 -3.87 -36.26
CA SER A 126 -3.86 -4.56 -35.52
C SER A 126 -4.18 -5.96 -36.04
N ASP A 127 -3.93 -6.21 -37.32
CA ASP A 127 -4.04 -7.52 -37.97
C ASP A 127 -2.88 -8.45 -37.62
N ARG A 128 -1.80 -7.93 -37.06
CA ARG A 128 -0.56 -8.65 -36.75
C ARG A 128 -0.18 -8.72 -35.28
N ILE A 129 -1.04 -8.22 -34.40
CA ILE A 129 -0.89 -8.32 -32.95
C ILE A 129 -2.07 -9.08 -32.34
N ILE A 130 -1.77 -10.01 -31.45
CA ILE A 130 -2.75 -10.72 -30.65
C ILE A 130 -2.40 -10.43 -29.20
N ILE A 131 -3.36 -9.96 -28.43
CA ILE A 131 -3.19 -9.73 -26.99
C ILE A 131 -3.91 -10.85 -26.25
N GLN A 132 -3.22 -11.49 -25.32
CA GLN A 132 -3.79 -12.56 -24.51
C GLN A 132 -3.63 -12.23 -23.04
N VAL A 133 -4.73 -12.05 -22.34
CA VAL A 133 -4.77 -11.87 -20.89
C VAL A 133 -4.99 -13.23 -20.26
N LEU A 134 -4.00 -13.68 -19.47
CA LEU A 134 -4.02 -14.95 -18.76
C LEU A 134 -4.33 -14.65 -17.30
N ASP A 135 -5.57 -14.83 -16.87
CA ASP A 135 -6.01 -14.46 -15.52
C ASP A 135 -6.12 -15.68 -14.59
N ASP A 136 -5.19 -15.75 -13.65
CA ASP A 136 -5.14 -16.76 -12.58
C ASP A 136 -5.79 -16.26 -11.27
N SER A 137 -6.49 -15.12 -11.27
CA SER A 137 -7.07 -14.50 -10.07
C SER A 137 -7.97 -15.45 -9.29
N THR A 138 -7.91 -15.33 -7.96
CA THR A 138 -8.83 -16.04 -7.05
C THR A 138 -10.06 -15.20 -6.69
N ASP A 139 -9.96 -13.88 -6.82
CA ASP A 139 -11.04 -12.96 -6.51
C ASP A 139 -12.02 -12.84 -7.71
N PRO A 140 -13.30 -13.21 -7.55
CA PRO A 140 -14.27 -13.12 -8.64
C PRO A 140 -14.53 -11.67 -9.10
N THR A 141 -14.46 -10.69 -8.18
CA THR A 141 -14.67 -9.28 -8.55
C THR A 141 -13.54 -8.79 -9.46
N ILE A 142 -12.30 -9.23 -9.21
CA ILE A 142 -11.16 -8.89 -10.06
C ILE A 142 -11.31 -9.53 -11.44
N LYS A 143 -11.69 -10.81 -11.51
CA LYS A 143 -11.97 -11.51 -12.78
C LYS A 143 -13.00 -10.77 -13.63
N ASP A 144 -14.13 -10.39 -13.03
CA ASP A 144 -15.19 -9.67 -13.73
C ASP A 144 -14.69 -8.31 -14.28
N MET A 145 -13.88 -7.59 -13.50
CA MET A 145 -13.29 -6.32 -13.91
C MET A 145 -12.31 -6.48 -15.08
N VAL A 146 -11.47 -7.51 -15.04
CA VAL A 146 -10.48 -7.81 -16.09
C VAL A 146 -11.17 -8.25 -17.38
N GLU A 147 -12.16 -9.12 -17.28
CA GLU A 147 -12.95 -9.58 -18.42
C GLU A 147 -13.69 -8.41 -19.09
N LEU A 148 -14.34 -7.55 -18.30
CA LEU A 148 -15.04 -6.37 -18.81
C LEU A 148 -14.11 -5.41 -19.56
N GLU A 149 -12.90 -5.17 -19.04
CA GLU A 149 -11.91 -4.34 -19.72
C GLU A 149 -11.42 -5.00 -21.02
N CYS A 150 -11.24 -6.33 -21.04
CA CYS A 150 -10.92 -7.06 -22.27
C CYS A 150 -12.02 -6.92 -23.31
N GLN A 151 -13.29 -7.09 -22.93
CA GLN A 151 -14.45 -6.88 -23.81
C GLN A 151 -14.52 -5.43 -24.34
N ARG A 152 -14.20 -4.45 -23.50
CA ARG A 152 -14.13 -3.05 -23.89
C ARG A 152 -13.06 -2.80 -24.96
N TRP A 153 -11.90 -3.45 -24.90
CA TRP A 153 -10.89 -3.34 -25.95
C TRP A 153 -11.24 -4.15 -27.20
N ALA A 154 -11.86 -5.32 -27.04
CA ALA A 154 -12.37 -6.12 -28.16
C ALA A 154 -13.41 -5.33 -28.99
N SER A 155 -14.31 -4.59 -28.34
CA SER A 155 -15.30 -3.74 -29.04
C SER A 155 -14.69 -2.56 -29.80
N LYS A 156 -13.44 -2.17 -29.49
CA LYS A 156 -12.67 -1.18 -30.25
C LYS A 156 -11.95 -1.78 -31.47
N GLY A 157 -12.10 -3.09 -31.72
CA GLY A 157 -11.47 -3.78 -32.84
C GLY A 157 -10.04 -4.25 -32.56
N ILE A 158 -9.61 -4.29 -31.30
CA ILE A 158 -8.32 -4.89 -30.92
C ILE A 158 -8.50 -6.40 -30.78
N ASN A 159 -7.56 -7.19 -31.32
CA ASN A 159 -7.56 -8.64 -31.21
C ASN A 159 -7.06 -9.07 -29.82
N ILE A 160 -7.95 -9.01 -28.83
CA ILE A 160 -7.69 -9.39 -27.44
C ILE A 160 -8.47 -10.65 -27.05
N LYS A 161 -7.82 -11.57 -26.37
CA LYS A 161 -8.38 -12.81 -25.81
C LYS A 161 -8.18 -12.84 -24.31
N TYR A 162 -9.24 -13.22 -23.61
CA TYR A 162 -9.22 -13.43 -22.17
C TYR A 162 -9.29 -14.93 -21.91
N GLU A 163 -8.32 -15.47 -21.18
CA GLU A 163 -8.18 -16.89 -20.91
C GLU A 163 -7.98 -17.10 -19.39
N ILE A 164 -8.71 -18.05 -18.83
CA ILE A 164 -8.60 -18.44 -17.42
C ILE A 164 -8.09 -19.86 -17.39
N ARG A 165 -7.13 -20.15 -16.50
CA ARG A 165 -6.68 -21.51 -16.26
C ARG A 165 -7.42 -22.15 -15.09
N ASP A 166 -7.89 -23.37 -15.31
CA ASP A 166 -8.49 -24.19 -14.23
C ASP A 166 -7.45 -24.82 -13.29
N ASN A 167 -6.19 -24.95 -13.74
CA ASN A 167 -5.12 -25.62 -12.99
C ASN A 167 -3.81 -24.83 -13.01
N ARG A 168 -3.29 -24.47 -11.82
CA ARG A 168 -2.14 -23.59 -11.59
C ARG A 168 -0.78 -24.31 -11.61
N ASN A 169 -0.68 -25.47 -12.23
CA ASN A 169 0.60 -26.17 -12.34
C ASN A 169 1.59 -25.33 -13.18
N GLY A 170 2.71 -24.93 -12.59
CA GLY A 170 3.78 -24.16 -13.25
C GLY A 170 3.79 -22.64 -12.97
N TYR A 171 2.84 -22.09 -12.20
CA TYR A 171 2.74 -20.63 -11.94
C TYR A 171 2.85 -19.81 -13.25
N LYS A 172 3.57 -18.67 -13.24
CA LYS A 172 3.79 -17.80 -14.41
C LYS A 172 4.57 -18.48 -15.57
N ALA A 173 5.12 -19.66 -15.35
CA ALA A 173 5.87 -20.43 -16.35
C ALA A 173 5.11 -21.68 -16.83
N GLY A 174 3.93 -21.96 -16.28
CA GLY A 174 3.07 -23.01 -16.81
C GLY A 174 2.52 -22.51 -18.13
N LEU A 175 3.02 -23.05 -19.23
CA LEU A 175 2.29 -23.03 -20.50
C LEU A 175 1.00 -23.84 -20.37
#